data_AF-A0A4V1LSL5-F1
#
_entry.id   AF-A0A4V1LSL5-F1
#
_cell.length_a   1.000
_cell.length_b   1.000
_cell.length_c   1.000
_cell.angle_alpha   90.00
_cell.angle_beta   90.00
_cell.angle_gamma   90.00
#
_symmetry.space_group_name_H-M   'P 1'
#
loop_
_entity.id
_entity.type
_entity.pdbx_description
1 polymer ?
#
loop_
_entity_poly.entity_id
_entity_poly.type
_entity_poly.pdbx_seq_one_letter_code
_entity_poly.pdbx_strand_id
1 'polypeptide(L)'
;MSQEKIDLPDIVLPAKFKTGFESSDCAATSVLKQHGKSFHLAGRFLSGKRFAAAARLYAFCRQVDDIADESEDKNHAKEELALIRQSLIINKPLHPATIDVLALSQEWGLPTHSLQSLVCGVAMDLETVEIADERSLIRYCYYVAGTVGEMMCPILNSREGGTPFAIDLGIAMQMTNIARDVIEDAQMARRYLPTDWSMVCQHTIF
;
A
#
# COMPACT_ATOMS: atom_id res chain seq x y z
N MET A 1 -6.08 -29.90 34.89
CA MET A 1 -5.84 -28.49 34.52
C MET A 1 -6.75 -28.17 33.36
N SER A 2 -7.84 -27.48 33.69
CA SER A 2 -8.97 -27.13 32.83
C SER A 2 -8.53 -26.10 31.78
N GLN A 3 -8.87 -26.31 30.51
CA GLN A 3 -8.72 -25.31 29.46
C GLN A 3 -9.86 -24.29 29.59
N GLU A 4 -9.54 -23.04 29.92
CA GLU A 4 -10.48 -21.92 29.81
C GLU A 4 -10.72 -21.60 28.35
N LYS A 5 -11.97 -21.80 27.92
CA LYS A 5 -12.49 -21.42 26.61
C LYS A 5 -12.82 -19.93 26.69
N ILE A 6 -12.03 -19.09 26.03
CA ILE A 6 -12.31 -17.65 25.92
C ILE A 6 -13.45 -17.50 24.91
N ASP A 7 -14.66 -17.24 25.42
CA ASP A 7 -15.81 -16.81 24.63
C ASP A 7 -15.56 -15.38 24.12
N LEU A 8 -15.34 -15.24 22.82
CA LEU A 8 -15.35 -13.94 22.15
C LEU A 8 -16.82 -13.55 21.90
N PRO A 9 -17.25 -12.32 22.26
CA PRO A 9 -18.64 -11.92 22.09
C PRO A 9 -19.02 -11.82 20.61
N ASP A 10 -20.25 -12.24 20.28
CA ASP A 10 -20.87 -12.04 18.97
C ASP A 10 -20.96 -10.54 18.64
N ILE A 11 -20.07 -10.05 17.79
CA ILE A 11 -20.09 -8.67 17.30
C ILE A 11 -21.23 -8.56 16.26
N VAL A 12 -22.36 -8.02 16.70
CA VAL A 12 -23.49 -7.67 15.83
C VAL A 12 -23.14 -6.40 15.04
N LEU A 13 -22.96 -6.54 13.73
CA LEU A 13 -22.78 -5.41 12.80
C LEU A 13 -24.07 -4.55 12.74
N PRO A 14 -23.98 -3.21 12.80
CA PRO A 14 -25.14 -2.34 12.74
C PRO A 14 -25.86 -2.41 11.38
N ALA A 15 -27.19 -2.48 11.44
CA ALA A 15 -28.13 -2.79 10.34
C ALA A 15 -28.25 -1.73 9.22
N LYS A 16 -27.26 -0.85 9.01
CA LYS A 16 -27.30 0.20 7.96
C LYS A 16 -26.59 -0.18 6.66
N PHE A 17 -25.92 -1.33 6.58
CA PHE A 17 -25.33 -1.80 5.33
C PHE A 17 -26.31 -2.68 4.54
N LYS A 18 -27.39 -2.07 4.02
CA LYS A 18 -28.24 -2.69 3.00
C LYS A 18 -27.94 -2.06 1.64
N THR A 19 -27.32 -2.89 0.78
CA THR A 19 -27.51 -2.98 -0.67
C THR A 19 -27.28 -1.71 -1.50
N GLY A 20 -26.10 -1.63 -2.09
CA GLY A 20 -25.74 -0.74 -3.19
C GLY A 20 -24.50 -1.27 -3.93
N PHE A 21 -24.55 -2.52 -4.40
CA PHE A 21 -23.49 -3.14 -5.20
C PHE A 21 -23.71 -2.77 -6.67
N GLU A 22 -23.37 -1.53 -7.04
CA GLU A 22 -23.21 -1.12 -8.44
C GLU A 22 -21.70 -1.17 -8.78
N SER A 23 -21.32 -2.19 -9.55
CA SER A 23 -19.99 -2.54 -10.10
C SER A 23 -18.74 -1.79 -9.56
N SER A 24 -18.00 -2.44 -8.65
CA SER A 24 -16.67 -1.99 -8.18
C SER A 24 -15.65 -1.76 -9.30
N ASP A 25 -15.81 -2.45 -10.44
CA ASP A 25 -14.97 -2.30 -11.64
C ASP A 25 -14.98 -0.87 -12.22
N CYS A 26 -16.11 -0.15 -12.14
CA CYS A 26 -16.24 1.19 -12.70
C CYS A 26 -15.48 2.24 -11.87
N ALA A 27 -15.60 2.15 -10.54
CA ALA A 27 -14.95 3.07 -9.61
C ALA A 27 -13.43 2.85 -9.53
N ALA A 28 -12.95 1.61 -9.56
CA ALA A 28 -11.51 1.33 -9.57
C ALA A 28 -10.84 1.80 -10.88
N THR A 29 -11.53 1.62 -12.01
CA THR A 29 -11.03 2.04 -13.33
C THR A 29 -10.97 3.56 -13.48
N SER A 30 -11.89 4.30 -12.86
CA SER A 30 -11.87 5.77 -12.90
C SER A 30 -10.72 6.36 -12.07
N VAL A 31 -10.45 5.81 -10.89
CA VAL A 31 -9.34 6.22 -10.01
C VAL A 31 -7.98 6.02 -10.70
N LEU A 32 -7.78 4.88 -11.37
CA LEU A 32 -6.57 4.65 -12.19
C LEU A 32 -6.42 5.64 -13.35
N LYS A 33 -7.51 5.97 -14.05
CA LYS A 33 -7.50 6.93 -15.16
C LYS A 33 -7.13 8.35 -14.70
N GLN A 34 -7.52 8.71 -13.49
CA GLN A 34 -7.34 10.06 -12.95
C GLN A 34 -5.92 10.31 -12.42
N HIS A 35 -5.27 9.29 -11.85
CA HIS A 35 -3.95 9.43 -11.20
C HIS A 35 -2.78 8.82 -11.98
N GLY A 36 -3.03 8.04 -13.04
CA GLY A 36 -1.98 7.31 -13.74
C GLY A 36 -1.97 7.51 -15.25
N LYS A 37 -1.50 8.65 -15.77
CA LYS A 37 -1.29 8.82 -17.23
C LYS A 37 -0.36 7.73 -17.80
N SER A 38 0.66 7.32 -17.04
CA SER A 38 1.56 6.20 -17.39
C SER A 38 0.89 4.83 -17.23
N PHE A 39 0.04 4.65 -16.21
CA PHE A 39 -0.68 3.40 -15.95
C PHE A 39 -1.79 3.14 -16.98
N HIS A 40 -2.48 4.18 -17.45
CA HIS A 40 -3.45 4.08 -18.53
C HIS A 40 -2.80 3.66 -19.86
N LEU A 41 -1.57 4.12 -20.14
CA LEU A 41 -0.80 3.66 -21.29
C LEU A 41 -0.39 2.19 -21.16
N ALA A 42 0.06 1.76 -19.96
CA ALA A 42 0.36 0.36 -19.66
C ALA A 42 -0.88 -0.54 -19.78
N GLY A 43 -2.06 -0.04 -19.43
CA GLY A 43 -3.34 -0.73 -19.58
C GLY A 43 -3.70 -1.10 -21.01
N ARG A 44 -3.13 -0.41 -22.02
CA ARG A 44 -3.32 -0.77 -23.44
C ARG A 44 -2.64 -2.07 -23.84
N PHE A 45 -1.69 -2.55 -23.02
CA PHE A 45 -0.99 -3.82 -23.21
C PHE A 45 -1.57 -4.96 -22.35
N LEU A 46 -2.53 -4.67 -21.47
CA LEU A 46 -3.15 -5.64 -20.58
C LEU A 46 -4.53 -6.05 -21.08
N SER A 47 -4.84 -7.35 -20.97
CA SER A 47 -6.22 -7.83 -21.13
C SER A 47 -7.14 -7.17 -20.09
N GLY A 48 -8.41 -6.93 -20.44
CA GLY A 48 -9.38 -6.24 -19.56
C GLY A 48 -9.45 -6.76 -18.13
N LYS A 49 -9.40 -8.10 -17.93
CA LYS A 49 -9.40 -8.71 -16.58
C LYS A 49 -8.18 -8.34 -15.73
N ARG A 50 -6.98 -8.36 -16.33
CA ARG A 50 -5.74 -8.00 -15.64
C ARG A 50 -5.69 -6.51 -15.31
N PHE A 51 -6.18 -5.69 -16.23
CA PHE A 51 -6.29 -4.27 -16.00
C PHE A 51 -7.24 -3.97 -14.83
N ALA A 52 -8.41 -4.62 -14.77
CA ALA A 52 -9.35 -4.51 -13.66
C ALA A 52 -8.72 -4.97 -12.32
N ALA A 53 -8.00 -6.09 -12.33
CA ALA A 53 -7.28 -6.58 -11.15
C ALA A 53 -6.21 -5.59 -10.65
N ALA A 54 -5.42 -5.01 -11.57
CA ALA A 54 -4.45 -3.97 -11.24
C ALA A 54 -5.14 -2.70 -10.70
N ALA A 55 -6.32 -2.36 -11.22
CA ALA A 55 -7.13 -1.24 -10.73
C ALA A 55 -7.60 -1.45 -9.30
N ARG A 56 -8.09 -2.64 -8.99
CA ARG A 56 -8.51 -3.03 -7.63
C ARG A 56 -7.35 -2.99 -6.66
N LEU A 57 -6.17 -3.49 -7.05
CA LEU A 57 -4.97 -3.39 -6.24
C LEU A 57 -4.56 -1.94 -6.00
N TYR A 58 -4.56 -1.10 -7.04
CA TYR A 58 -4.25 0.31 -6.94
C TYR A 58 -5.23 1.05 -6.02
N ALA A 59 -6.53 0.75 -6.13
CA ALA A 59 -7.56 1.34 -5.26
C ALA A 59 -7.31 0.99 -3.78
N PHE A 60 -6.91 -0.24 -3.47
CA PHE A 60 -6.53 -0.61 -2.10
C PHE A 60 -5.29 0.17 -1.63
N CYS A 61 -4.24 0.28 -2.45
CA CYS A 61 -3.05 1.05 -2.09
C CYS A 61 -3.41 2.51 -1.77
N ARG A 62 -4.22 3.13 -2.64
CA ARG A 62 -4.66 4.52 -2.45
C ARG A 62 -5.50 4.71 -1.18
N GLN A 63 -6.41 3.78 -0.88
CA GLN A 63 -7.18 3.83 0.36
C GLN A 63 -6.29 3.79 1.61
N VAL A 64 -5.23 2.97 1.59
CA VAL A 64 -4.29 2.87 2.71
C VAL A 64 -3.44 4.14 2.83
N ASP A 65 -2.96 4.69 1.72
CA ASP A 65 -2.22 5.97 1.69
C ASP A 65 -3.09 7.13 2.20
N ASP A 66 -4.35 7.23 1.73
CA ASP A 66 -5.28 8.30 2.12
C ASP A 66 -5.54 8.30 3.65
N ILE A 67 -5.61 7.12 4.29
CA ILE A 67 -5.74 7.02 5.75
C ILE A 67 -4.52 7.65 6.46
N ALA A 68 -3.32 7.52 5.89
CA ALA A 68 -2.10 8.08 6.48
C ALA A 68 -1.90 9.57 6.16
N ASP A 69 -2.27 10.01 4.96
CA ASP A 69 -2.01 11.36 4.47
C ASP A 69 -3.13 12.37 4.78
N GLU A 70 -4.39 11.95 4.79
CA GLU A 70 -5.55 12.86 4.94
C GLU A 70 -6.11 12.91 6.36
N SER A 71 -5.65 12.05 7.28
CA SER A 71 -6.15 12.02 8.66
C SER A 71 -5.56 13.14 9.53
N GLU A 72 -6.42 13.99 10.08
CA GLU A 72 -6.04 14.99 11.08
C GLU A 72 -5.64 14.35 12.42
N ASP A 73 -6.21 13.17 12.75
CA ASP A 73 -5.91 12.42 13.96
C ASP A 73 -5.04 11.19 13.64
N LYS A 74 -3.74 11.33 13.89
CA LYS A 74 -2.75 10.26 13.71
C LYS A 74 -3.04 9.03 14.55
N ASN A 75 -3.67 9.15 15.73
CA ASN A 75 -4.00 7.98 16.55
C ASN A 75 -5.13 7.18 15.92
N HIS A 76 -6.15 7.88 15.41
CA HIS A 76 -7.24 7.24 14.68
C HIS A 76 -6.71 6.52 13.43
N ALA A 77 -5.83 7.17 12.64
CA ALA A 77 -5.20 6.53 11.48
C ALA A 77 -4.39 5.27 11.86
N LYS A 78 -3.66 5.31 12.99
CA LYS A 78 -2.94 4.13 13.51
C LYS A 78 -3.90 2.98 13.84
N GLU A 79 -5.04 3.28 14.45
CA GLU A 79 -6.07 2.28 14.77
C GLU A 79 -6.69 1.67 13.50
N GLU A 80 -7.01 2.48 12.50
CA GLU A 80 -7.56 2.00 11.22
C GLU A 80 -6.56 1.10 10.47
N LEU A 81 -5.30 1.54 10.33
CA LEU A 81 -4.25 0.75 9.70
C LEU A 81 -3.95 -0.54 10.50
N ALA A 82 -4.02 -0.49 11.83
CA ALA A 82 -3.87 -1.68 12.67
C ALA A 82 -5.01 -2.69 12.43
N LEU A 83 -6.25 -2.21 12.30
CA LEU A 83 -7.42 -3.04 12.00
C LEU A 83 -7.35 -3.65 10.60
N ILE A 84 -6.93 -2.87 9.59
CA ILE A 84 -6.65 -3.36 8.24
C ILE A 84 -5.58 -4.46 8.28
N ARG A 85 -4.47 -4.22 8.99
CA ARG A 85 -3.40 -5.22 9.12
C ARG A 85 -3.89 -6.49 9.81
N GLN A 86 -4.67 -6.37 10.89
CA GLN A 86 -5.26 -7.52 11.58
C GLN A 86 -6.19 -8.30 10.66
N SER A 87 -7.02 -7.59 9.88
CA SER A 87 -7.91 -8.18 8.88
C SER A 87 -7.17 -9.04 7.85
N LEU A 88 -6.01 -8.56 7.37
CA LEU A 88 -5.12 -9.29 6.46
C LEU A 88 -4.42 -10.48 7.12
N ILE A 89 -4.07 -10.39 8.41
CA ILE A 89 -3.44 -11.49 9.16
C ILE A 89 -4.42 -12.65 9.37
N ILE A 90 -5.64 -12.36 9.81
CA ILE A 90 -6.64 -13.39 10.11
C ILE A 90 -7.46 -13.80 8.87
N ASN A 91 -7.21 -13.16 7.72
CA ASN A 91 -7.94 -13.36 6.47
C ASN A 91 -9.46 -13.21 6.63
N LYS A 92 -9.91 -12.15 7.32
CA LYS A 92 -11.32 -11.80 7.49
C LYS A 92 -11.51 -10.29 7.35
N PRO A 93 -12.55 -9.81 6.65
CA PRO A 93 -12.76 -8.38 6.44
C PRO A 93 -13.25 -7.68 7.72
N LEU A 94 -12.31 -7.21 8.55
CA LEU A 94 -12.63 -6.41 9.74
C LEU A 94 -12.78 -4.92 9.41
N HIS A 95 -12.34 -4.50 8.24
CA HIS A 95 -12.37 -3.11 7.77
C HIS A 95 -12.96 -3.05 6.34
N PRO A 96 -13.75 -2.03 5.97
CA PRO A 96 -14.32 -1.94 4.62
C PRO A 96 -13.28 -1.99 3.49
N ALA A 97 -12.11 -1.35 3.70
CA ALA A 97 -11.02 -1.34 2.73
C ALA A 97 -10.46 -2.74 2.41
N THR A 98 -10.64 -3.73 3.30
CA THR A 98 -10.07 -5.07 3.07
C THR A 98 -11.02 -6.02 2.35
N ILE A 99 -12.29 -5.66 2.16
CA ILE A 99 -13.28 -6.55 1.52
C ILE A 99 -12.82 -6.93 0.11
N ASP A 100 -12.53 -5.93 -0.73
CA ASP A 100 -12.17 -6.18 -2.12
C ASP A 100 -10.77 -6.79 -2.26
N VAL A 101 -9.79 -6.33 -1.48
CA VAL A 101 -8.41 -6.81 -1.59
C VAL A 101 -8.25 -8.26 -1.13
N LEU A 102 -9.02 -8.71 -0.14
CA LEU A 102 -9.03 -10.12 0.27
C LEU A 102 -9.62 -11.00 -0.84
N ALA A 103 -10.71 -10.56 -1.48
CA ALA A 103 -11.27 -11.26 -2.63
C ALA A 103 -10.28 -11.30 -3.81
N LEU A 104 -9.62 -10.17 -4.10
CA LEU A 104 -8.58 -10.07 -5.13
C LEU A 104 -7.39 -11.00 -4.83
N SER A 105 -6.95 -11.05 -3.57
CA SER A 105 -5.89 -11.93 -3.10
C SER A 105 -6.22 -13.40 -3.35
N GLN A 106 -7.47 -13.78 -3.13
CA GLN A 106 -7.94 -15.14 -3.35
C GLN A 106 -8.11 -15.48 -4.84
N GLU A 107 -8.59 -14.53 -5.64
CA GLU A 107 -8.82 -14.69 -7.08
C GLU A 107 -7.51 -14.78 -7.88
N TRP A 108 -6.51 -13.95 -7.53
CA TRP A 108 -5.26 -13.84 -8.28
C TRP A 108 -4.06 -14.47 -7.58
N GLY A 109 -4.22 -14.96 -6.35
CA GLY A 109 -3.11 -15.53 -5.58
C GLY A 109 -2.10 -14.46 -5.16
N LEU A 110 -2.59 -13.29 -4.71
CA LEU A 110 -1.70 -12.25 -4.21
C LEU A 110 -1.01 -12.71 -2.91
N PRO A 111 0.29 -12.43 -2.75
CA PRO A 111 1.00 -12.71 -1.51
C PRO A 111 0.46 -11.87 -0.34
N THR A 112 -0.17 -12.51 0.64
CA THR A 112 -0.74 -11.83 1.80
C THR A 112 0.32 -11.10 2.64
N HIS A 113 1.56 -11.62 2.68
CA HIS A 113 2.66 -10.94 3.39
C HIS A 113 2.98 -9.58 2.77
N SER A 114 2.85 -9.42 1.45
CA SER A 114 3.10 -8.15 0.75
C SER A 114 2.00 -7.14 1.06
N LEU A 115 0.74 -7.57 1.13
CA LEU A 115 -0.37 -6.72 1.60
C LEU A 115 -0.13 -6.20 3.03
N GLN A 116 0.27 -7.09 3.93
CA GLN A 116 0.59 -6.71 5.31
C GLN A 116 1.80 -5.77 5.39
N SER A 117 2.81 -6.03 4.56
CA SER A 117 4.04 -5.24 4.46
C SER A 117 3.78 -3.83 3.93
N LEU A 118 2.89 -3.69 2.94
CA LEU A 118 2.43 -2.39 2.43
C LEU A 118 1.79 -1.56 3.55
N VAL A 119 0.81 -2.13 4.25
CA VAL A 119 0.13 -1.45 5.37
C VAL A 119 1.12 -1.07 6.49
N CYS A 120 2.11 -1.92 6.74
CA CYS A 120 3.18 -1.62 7.68
C CYS A 120 4.04 -0.44 7.22
N GLY A 121 4.38 -0.37 5.93
CA GLY A 121 5.15 0.73 5.34
C GLY A 121 4.42 2.05 5.45
N VAL A 122 3.14 2.09 5.06
CA VAL A 122 2.32 3.29 5.11
C VAL A 122 2.13 3.77 6.56
N ALA A 123 1.97 2.85 7.52
CA ALA A 123 1.90 3.21 8.93
C ALA A 123 3.19 3.87 9.47
N MET A 124 4.34 3.70 8.82
CA MET A 124 5.58 4.40 9.21
C MET A 124 5.48 5.91 8.98
N ASP A 125 4.69 6.35 8.00
CA ASP A 125 4.51 7.77 7.65
C ASP A 125 3.63 8.54 8.64
N LEU A 126 2.98 7.83 9.58
CA LEU A 126 2.26 8.43 10.71
C LEU A 126 3.20 8.90 11.82
N GLU A 127 4.39 8.33 11.92
CA GLU A 127 5.43 8.74 12.87
C GLU A 127 6.34 9.83 12.25
N THR A 128 7.38 10.24 12.97
CA THR A 128 8.43 11.08 12.41
C THR A 128 9.24 10.29 11.38
N VAL A 129 9.25 10.76 10.13
CA VAL A 129 10.00 10.15 9.04
C VAL A 129 11.40 10.75 8.97
N GLU A 130 12.39 10.00 9.46
CA GLU A 130 13.80 10.36 9.42
C GLU A 130 14.65 9.15 8.99
N ILE A 131 14.91 9.04 7.70
CA ILE A 131 15.70 7.91 7.18
C ILE A 131 17.19 8.11 7.52
N ALA A 132 17.78 7.10 8.16
CA ALA A 132 19.15 7.14 8.64
C ALA A 132 20.17 6.91 7.51
N ASP A 133 19.99 5.82 6.75
CA ASP A 133 20.95 5.30 5.79
C ASP A 133 20.24 4.76 4.53
N GLU A 134 21.02 4.48 3.48
CA GLU A 134 20.54 3.91 2.22
C GLU A 134 19.79 2.58 2.43
N ARG A 135 20.22 1.75 3.37
CA ARG A 135 19.57 0.46 3.66
C ARG A 135 18.15 0.67 4.20
N SER A 136 17.96 1.67 5.04
CA SER A 136 16.67 2.06 5.60
C SER A 136 15.77 2.66 4.53
N LEU A 137 16.33 3.47 3.61
CA LEU A 137 15.63 3.96 2.43
C LEU A 137 15.12 2.80 1.56
N ILE A 138 15.99 1.86 1.18
CA ILE A 138 15.62 0.71 0.35
C ILE A 138 14.54 -0.13 1.04
N ARG A 139 14.64 -0.32 2.36
CA ARG A 139 13.61 -1.02 3.14
C ARG A 139 12.27 -0.30 3.10
N TYR A 140 12.26 1.02 3.28
CA TYR A 140 11.05 1.82 3.17
C TYR A 140 10.44 1.70 1.77
N CYS A 141 11.23 1.92 0.71
CA CYS A 141 10.79 1.79 -0.69
C CYS A 141 10.27 0.37 -1.00
N TYR A 142 10.89 -0.67 -0.43
CA TYR A 142 10.39 -2.03 -0.54
C TYR A 142 8.98 -2.13 0.06
N TYR A 143 8.78 -1.65 1.29
CA TYR A 143 7.49 -1.75 1.95
C TYR A 143 6.36 -1.05 1.17
N VAL A 144 6.56 0.19 0.75
CA VAL A 144 5.49 0.99 0.13
C VAL A 144 5.32 0.79 -1.38
N ALA A 145 6.33 0.26 -2.08
CA ALA A 145 6.27 0.08 -3.54
C ALA A 145 6.82 -1.26 -4.06
N GLY A 146 7.89 -1.79 -3.45
CA GLY A 146 8.41 -3.12 -3.82
C GLY A 146 7.38 -4.24 -3.62
N THR A 147 6.62 -4.19 -2.52
CA THR A 147 5.49 -5.09 -2.23
C THR A 147 4.41 -5.02 -3.30
N VAL A 148 4.14 -3.83 -3.86
CA VAL A 148 3.21 -3.66 -4.98
C VAL A 148 3.73 -4.35 -6.23
N GLY A 149 5.03 -4.25 -6.51
CA GLY A 149 5.68 -5.03 -7.57
C GLY A 149 5.51 -6.54 -7.39
N GLU A 150 5.65 -7.03 -6.15
CA GLU A 150 5.41 -8.44 -5.81
C GLU A 150 3.94 -8.86 -6.04
N MET A 151 2.99 -8.02 -5.63
CA MET A 151 1.55 -8.26 -5.83
C MET A 151 1.13 -8.17 -7.30
N MET A 152 1.82 -7.37 -8.11
CA MET A 152 1.57 -7.29 -9.55
C MET A 152 2.05 -8.54 -10.31
N CYS A 153 3.01 -9.31 -9.79
CA CYS A 153 3.54 -10.49 -10.46
C CYS A 153 2.47 -11.53 -10.86
N PRO A 154 1.61 -12.01 -9.95
CA PRO A 154 0.53 -12.93 -10.31
C PRO A 154 -0.49 -12.30 -11.28
N ILE A 155 -0.82 -11.02 -11.11
CA ILE A 155 -1.76 -10.30 -12.01
C ILE A 155 -1.22 -10.28 -13.46
N LEU A 156 0.06 -9.98 -13.60
CA LEU A 156 0.74 -9.89 -14.89
C LEU A 156 1.16 -11.24 -15.47
N ASN A 157 0.96 -12.34 -14.72
CA ASN A 157 1.46 -13.66 -15.07
C ASN A 157 2.97 -13.65 -15.34
N SER A 158 3.72 -13.09 -14.38
CA SER A 158 5.18 -12.98 -14.45
C SER A 158 5.81 -14.37 -14.57
N ARG A 159 6.92 -14.45 -15.31
CA ARG A 159 7.72 -15.68 -15.43
C ARG A 159 8.38 -16.04 -14.10
N GLU A 160 8.74 -17.31 -13.96
CA GLU A 160 9.59 -17.76 -12.85
C GLU A 160 10.88 -16.91 -12.77
N GLY A 161 11.25 -16.49 -11.56
CA GLY A 161 12.37 -15.57 -11.32
C GLY A 161 12.12 -14.11 -11.71
N GLY A 162 10.90 -13.74 -12.13
CA GLY A 162 10.54 -12.35 -12.47
C GLY A 162 10.31 -11.44 -11.26
N THR A 163 9.95 -12.00 -10.10
CA THR A 163 9.58 -11.25 -8.89
C THR A 163 10.65 -10.28 -8.39
N PRO A 164 11.94 -10.65 -8.31
CA PRO A 164 12.98 -9.71 -7.88
C PRO A 164 13.03 -8.44 -8.75
N PHE A 165 12.88 -8.57 -10.07
CA PHE A 165 12.88 -7.42 -10.97
C PHE A 165 11.63 -6.54 -10.81
N ALA A 166 10.49 -7.13 -10.47
CA ALA A 166 9.28 -6.36 -10.18
C ALA A 166 9.42 -5.58 -8.86
N ILE A 167 10.06 -6.17 -7.86
CA ILE A 167 10.41 -5.50 -6.59
C ILE A 167 11.38 -4.34 -6.87
N ASP A 168 12.46 -4.58 -7.62
CA ASP A 168 13.45 -3.56 -7.97
C ASP A 168 12.81 -2.39 -8.73
N LEU A 169 11.89 -2.68 -9.66
CA LEU A 169 11.13 -1.64 -10.36
C LEU A 169 10.27 -0.82 -9.41
N GLY A 170 9.57 -1.46 -8.46
CA GLY A 170 8.79 -0.76 -7.44
C GLY A 170 9.66 0.16 -6.57
N ILE A 171 10.81 -0.35 -6.12
CA ILE A 171 11.80 0.43 -5.35
C ILE A 171 12.28 1.62 -6.17
N ALA A 172 12.68 1.42 -7.43
CA ALA A 172 13.16 2.49 -8.30
C ALA A 172 12.09 3.57 -8.55
N MET A 173 10.83 3.16 -8.72
CA MET A 173 9.72 4.11 -8.86
C MET A 173 9.53 4.93 -7.58
N GLN A 174 9.62 4.34 -6.39
CA GLN A 174 9.50 5.09 -5.15
C GLN A 174 10.68 6.01 -4.89
N MET A 175 11.90 5.58 -5.19
CA MET A 175 13.07 6.46 -5.15
C MET A 175 12.91 7.64 -6.10
N THR A 176 12.27 7.44 -7.26
CA THR A 176 11.94 8.52 -8.20
C THR A 176 10.92 9.49 -7.63
N ASN A 177 9.89 9.01 -6.94
CA ASN A 177 8.92 9.88 -6.25
C ASN A 177 9.61 10.72 -5.17
N ILE A 178 10.40 10.09 -4.30
CA ILE A 178 11.17 10.76 -3.24
C ILE A 178 12.11 11.82 -3.82
N ALA A 179 12.80 11.53 -4.93
CA ALA A 179 13.69 12.49 -5.57
C ALA A 179 12.95 13.65 -6.24
N ARG A 180 11.71 13.43 -6.69
CA ARG A 180 10.87 14.45 -7.34
C ARG A 180 10.25 15.39 -6.31
N ASP A 181 9.81 14.86 -5.17
CA ASP A 181 8.91 15.53 -4.23
C ASP A 181 9.63 15.97 -2.92
N VAL A 182 10.97 16.12 -2.96
CA VAL A 182 11.82 16.44 -1.79
C VAL A 182 11.34 17.66 -1.01
N ILE A 183 10.89 18.71 -1.70
CA ILE A 183 10.48 19.96 -1.06
C ILE A 183 9.11 19.80 -0.39
N GLU A 184 8.18 19.18 -1.09
CA GLU A 184 6.82 18.86 -0.63
C GLU A 184 6.88 17.95 0.61
N ASP A 185 7.69 16.90 0.57
CA ASP A 185 7.91 15.99 1.70
C ASP A 185 8.46 16.74 2.93
N ALA A 186 9.43 17.64 2.72
CA ALA A 186 9.99 18.44 3.80
C ALA A 186 8.96 19.39 4.43
N GLN A 187 8.02 19.93 3.64
CA GLN A 187 6.91 20.75 4.16
C GLN A 187 5.94 19.93 5.03
N MET A 188 5.84 18.62 4.79
CA MET A 188 5.09 17.67 5.60
C MET A 188 5.90 17.12 6.80
N ALA A 189 7.08 17.71 7.08
CA ALA A 189 8.02 17.24 8.11
C ALA A 189 8.48 15.78 7.90
N ARG A 190 8.59 15.34 6.64
CA ARG A 190 9.08 14.03 6.26
C ARG A 190 10.44 14.15 5.58
N ARG A 191 11.44 13.38 6.02
CA ARG A 191 12.75 13.29 5.39
C ARG A 191 13.06 11.85 4.99
N TYR A 192 12.84 11.54 3.71
CA TYR A 192 13.18 10.25 3.13
C TYR A 192 14.64 10.15 2.66
N LEU A 193 15.27 11.28 2.31
CA LEU A 193 16.69 11.27 1.96
C LEU A 193 17.54 10.86 3.18
N PRO A 194 18.43 9.86 3.04
CA PRO A 194 19.29 9.42 4.11
C PRO A 194 20.10 10.54 4.75
N THR A 195 20.18 10.50 6.07
CA THR A 195 20.91 11.51 6.85
C THR A 195 22.41 11.47 6.54
N ASP A 196 22.98 10.29 6.30
CA ASP A 196 24.39 10.11 5.92
C ASP A 196 24.73 10.71 4.53
N TRP A 197 23.76 10.84 3.62
CA TRP A 197 23.95 11.52 2.33
C TRP A 197 24.11 13.03 2.50
N SER A 198 23.40 13.62 3.48
CA SER A 198 23.51 15.04 3.79
C SER A 198 24.88 15.45 4.36
N MET A 199 25.61 14.51 4.97
CA MET A 199 26.95 14.77 5.50
C MET A 199 28.02 14.92 4.40
N VAL A 200 27.71 14.56 3.15
CA VAL A 200 28.62 14.70 2.01
C VAL A 200 28.68 16.16 1.52
N CYS A 201 27.71 17.00 1.89
CA CYS A 201 27.73 18.45 1.64
C CYS A 201 28.32 19.25 2.83
N GLN A 202 29.53 18.92 3.27
CA GLN A 202 30.36 19.84 4.09
C GLN A 202 31.03 20.93 3.23
N HIS A 203 30.46 21.27 2.08
CA HIS A 203 30.83 22.49 1.36
C HIS A 203 29.62 23.41 1.36
N THR A 204 29.73 24.40 2.24
CA THR A 204 29.03 25.67 2.21
C THR A 204 28.75 26.10 0.77
N ILE A 205 27.47 26.11 0.39
CA ILE A 205 27.01 26.97 -0.69
C ILE A 205 25.94 27.86 -0.07
N PHE A 206 26.25 29.14 -0.17
CA PHE A 206 25.69 30.35 0.44
C PHE A 206 24.17 30.44 0.57
#